data_AF-A0A5F1YKW2-F1
#
_entry.id   AF-A0A5F1YKW2-F1
#
_cell.length_a   1.000
_cell.length_b   1.000
_cell.length_c   1.000
_cell.angle_alpha   90.00
_cell.angle_beta   90.00
_cell.angle_gamma   90.00
#
_symmetry.space_group_name_H-M   'P 1'
#
loop_
_entity.id
_entity.type
_entity.pdbx_description
1 polymer ?
#
loop_
_entity_poly.entity_id
_entity_poly.type
_entity_poly.pdbx_seq_one_letter_code
_entity_poly.pdbx_strand_id
1 'polypeptide(L)'
;MKVACSFRWKYTLSILLFYVTDLFSQAVYSDLNRALKNPLDVFRLDLSSQGIAVLPKEVERMRNLEKINLENNKLLTLPKEIGSLQNLRELRLEGNLRFKTFPREIGQLKNLKELYVSSEEVGDMIEQISPLQDLESLRLRNTRINPFEFAETILCILGICTHIEIPYLSSEKIPNTIGGLKNLRTLDIEGYSFQTLPKEISGLKELKKMRITQTNLVSLPSEISRLEKLEEIDLSFNALETLPKSIGDLKNLKTLDLSFNKLTRLSVELRPL
;
A
#
# COMPACT_ATOMS: atom_id res chain seq x y z
N MET A 1 7.15 -47.54 50.70
CA MET A 1 6.24 -46.80 49.79
C MET A 1 6.95 -45.55 49.27
N LYS A 2 7.33 -45.54 47.99
CA LYS A 2 7.83 -44.34 47.30
C LYS A 2 6.63 -43.52 46.86
N VAL A 3 6.52 -42.27 47.30
CA VAL A 3 5.61 -41.29 46.68
C VAL A 3 6.49 -40.24 46.03
N ALA A 4 6.51 -40.26 44.70
CA ALA A 4 7.17 -39.26 43.88
C ALA A 4 6.33 -37.96 43.90
N CYS A 5 6.91 -36.87 44.39
CA CYS A 5 6.37 -35.53 44.18
C CYS A 5 6.85 -35.01 42.82
N SER A 6 6.06 -35.24 41.77
CA SER A 6 6.21 -34.58 40.46
C SER A 6 5.35 -33.32 40.43
N PHE A 7 5.84 -32.25 41.07
CA PHE A 7 5.13 -30.96 41.08
C PHE A 7 5.42 -30.16 39.80
N ARG A 8 4.38 -30.01 38.97
CA ARG A 8 4.13 -29.04 37.89
C ARG A 8 5.22 -27.99 37.58
N TRP A 9 6.08 -28.27 36.59
CA TRP A 9 6.91 -27.24 35.92
C TRP A 9 6.40 -26.86 34.51
N LYS A 10 5.42 -27.59 33.94
CA LYS A 10 4.96 -27.33 32.56
C LYS A 10 4.12 -26.05 32.39
N TYR A 11 3.36 -25.65 33.42
CA TYR A 11 2.43 -24.52 33.30
C TYR A 11 3.06 -23.16 33.61
N THR A 12 4.00 -23.09 34.56
CA THR A 12 4.73 -21.85 34.89
C THR A 12 5.72 -21.46 33.80
N LEU A 13 6.38 -22.44 33.17
CA LEU A 13 7.27 -22.21 32.03
C LEU A 13 6.51 -21.67 30.82
N SER A 14 5.33 -22.21 30.49
CA SER A 14 4.51 -21.70 29.37
C SER A 14 3.94 -20.31 29.61
N ILE A 15 3.56 -19.97 30.85
CA ILE A 15 3.04 -18.63 31.18
C ILE A 15 4.18 -17.60 31.15
N LEU A 16 5.35 -17.91 31.75
CA LEU A 16 6.55 -17.06 31.62
C LEU A 16 7.00 -16.94 30.16
N LEU A 17 6.98 -18.03 29.39
CA LEU A 17 7.32 -18.01 27.97
C LEU A 17 6.35 -17.11 27.19
N PHE A 18 5.05 -17.16 27.49
CA PHE A 18 4.03 -16.32 26.86
C PHE A 18 4.25 -14.82 27.13
N TYR A 19 4.43 -14.43 28.40
CA TYR A 19 4.70 -13.02 28.75
C TYR A 19 6.05 -12.52 28.22
N VAL A 20 7.06 -13.39 28.16
CA VAL A 20 8.37 -13.06 27.59
C VAL A 20 8.27 -12.90 26.07
N THR A 21 7.56 -13.80 25.37
CA THR A 21 7.29 -13.64 23.93
C THR A 21 6.49 -12.38 23.62
N ASP A 22 5.58 -11.97 24.52
CA ASP A 22 4.79 -10.74 24.35
C ASP A 22 5.61 -9.45 24.59
N LEU A 23 6.59 -9.49 25.51
CA LEU A 23 7.54 -8.39 25.71
C LEU A 23 8.48 -8.21 24.50
N PHE A 24 8.92 -9.30 23.87
CA PHE A 24 9.74 -9.25 22.66
C PHE A 24 8.93 -8.90 21.39
N SER A 25 7.65 -9.28 21.31
CA SER A 25 6.77 -8.88 20.20
C SER A 25 6.55 -7.37 20.12
N GLN A 26 6.75 -6.65 21.23
CA GLN A 26 6.63 -5.20 21.32
C GLN A 26 7.95 -4.46 21.09
N ALA A 27 9.10 -5.09 21.34
CA ALA A 27 10.40 -4.45 21.24
C ALA A 27 10.73 -4.07 19.79
N VAL A 28 11.04 -2.78 19.57
CA VAL A 28 11.52 -2.27 18.28
C VAL A 28 13.03 -2.19 18.32
N TYR A 29 13.70 -2.93 17.42
CA TYR A 29 15.14 -2.82 17.22
C TYR A 29 15.41 -1.66 16.28
N SER A 30 16.27 -0.72 16.69
CA SER A 30 16.68 0.41 15.85
C SER A 30 18.16 0.40 15.47
N ASP A 31 18.86 -0.68 15.76
CA ASP A 31 20.28 -0.86 15.45
C ASP A 31 20.47 -2.24 14.82
N LEU A 32 20.97 -2.25 13.58
CA LEU A 32 21.16 -3.47 12.80
C LEU A 32 22.18 -4.43 13.43
N ASN A 33 23.26 -3.92 14.03
CA ASN A 33 24.27 -4.76 14.68
C ASN A 33 23.70 -5.45 15.92
N ARG A 34 22.85 -4.75 16.68
CA ARG A 34 22.15 -5.33 17.83
C ARG A 34 21.11 -6.37 17.39
N ALA A 35 20.36 -6.08 16.33
CA ALA A 35 19.40 -7.02 15.75
C ALA A 35 20.09 -8.31 15.28
N LEU A 36 21.22 -8.19 14.59
CA LEU A 36 21.99 -9.34 14.08
C LEU A 36 22.63 -10.21 15.18
N LYS A 37 22.84 -9.66 16.39
CA LYS A 37 23.31 -10.45 17.55
C LYS A 37 22.23 -11.37 18.12
N ASN A 38 20.96 -10.97 18.03
CA ASN A 38 19.83 -11.71 18.59
C ASN A 38 18.69 -11.82 17.56
N PRO A 39 18.92 -12.42 16.39
CA PRO A 39 18.02 -12.28 15.24
C PRO A 39 16.65 -12.95 15.46
N LEU A 40 16.56 -13.96 16.33
CA LEU A 40 15.30 -14.63 16.65
C LEU A 40 14.39 -13.79 17.57
N ASP A 41 14.94 -12.78 18.25
CA ASP A 41 14.16 -11.90 19.13
C ASP A 41 13.61 -10.68 18.37
N VAL A 42 13.94 -10.53 17.09
CA VAL A 42 13.58 -9.35 16.29
C VAL A 42 12.23 -9.57 15.59
N PHE A 43 11.18 -8.96 16.12
CA PHE A 43 9.85 -8.90 15.49
C PHE A 43 9.63 -7.60 14.71
N ARG A 44 10.24 -6.50 15.17
CA ARG A 44 10.15 -5.18 14.53
C ARG A 44 11.53 -4.55 14.43
N LEU A 45 11.87 -4.11 13.23
CA LEU A 45 13.17 -3.51 12.93
C LEU A 45 12.96 -2.15 12.26
N ASP A 46 13.31 -1.08 12.96
CA ASP A 46 13.25 0.29 12.46
C ASP A 46 14.65 0.83 12.17
N LEU A 47 15.02 0.81 10.90
CA LEU A 47 16.28 1.32 10.40
C LEU A 47 16.08 2.60 9.58
N SER A 48 15.00 3.34 9.82
CA SER A 48 14.71 4.57 9.09
C SER A 48 15.79 5.63 9.32
N SER A 49 16.10 6.40 8.27
CA SER A 49 17.02 7.55 8.34
C SER A 49 18.46 7.23 8.80
N GLN A 50 18.97 6.02 8.52
CA GLN A 50 20.32 5.60 8.94
C GLN A 50 21.37 5.68 7.84
N GLY A 51 21.00 6.13 6.63
CA GLY A 51 21.91 6.22 5.48
C GLY A 51 22.36 4.86 4.94
N ILE A 52 21.59 3.80 5.19
CA ILE A 52 21.88 2.43 4.76
C ILE A 52 21.86 2.35 3.24
N ALA A 53 22.98 1.92 2.65
CA ALA A 53 23.09 1.71 1.20
C ALA A 53 22.74 0.28 0.78
N VAL A 54 22.98 -0.70 1.67
CA VAL A 54 22.75 -2.13 1.43
C VAL A 54 22.29 -2.77 2.73
N LEU A 55 21.20 -3.53 2.67
CA LEU A 55 20.81 -4.42 3.75
C LEU A 55 21.60 -5.73 3.61
N PRO A 56 22.28 -6.22 4.66
CA PRO A 56 23.15 -7.38 4.56
C PRO A 56 22.34 -8.68 4.43
N LYS A 57 22.94 -9.70 3.80
CA LYS A 57 22.31 -11.01 3.60
C LYS A 57 21.87 -11.68 4.91
N GLU A 58 22.58 -11.38 6.00
CA GLU A 58 22.31 -11.90 7.34
C GLU A 58 20.93 -11.53 7.88
N VAL A 59 20.19 -10.62 7.22
CA VAL A 59 18.78 -10.36 7.50
C VAL A 59 17.93 -11.65 7.45
N GLU A 60 18.29 -12.65 6.64
CA GLU A 60 17.61 -13.96 6.59
C GLU A 60 17.52 -14.67 7.94
N ARG A 61 18.39 -14.32 8.89
CA ARG A 61 18.41 -14.91 10.23
C ARG A 61 17.24 -14.43 11.08
N MET A 62 16.62 -13.30 10.74
CA MET A 62 15.52 -12.67 11.49
C MET A 62 14.17 -13.32 11.18
N ARG A 63 14.05 -14.63 11.43
CA ARG A 63 12.90 -15.45 11.00
C ARG A 63 11.56 -15.04 11.61
N ASN A 64 11.57 -14.31 12.72
CA ASN A 64 10.38 -13.80 13.41
C ASN A 64 10.03 -12.37 13.01
N LEU A 65 10.76 -11.75 12.06
CA LEU A 65 10.53 -10.38 11.67
C LEU A 65 9.17 -10.22 11.00
N GLU A 66 8.33 -9.36 11.58
CA GLU A 66 6.99 -9.04 11.09
C GLU A 66 6.95 -7.67 10.41
N LYS A 67 7.74 -6.71 10.89
CA LYS A 67 7.74 -5.34 10.38
C LYS A 67 9.16 -4.83 10.21
N ILE A 68 9.44 -4.28 9.02
CA ILE A 68 10.71 -3.60 8.76
C ILE A 68 10.46 -2.21 8.18
N ASN A 69 11.05 -1.21 8.83
CA ASN A 69 11.08 0.16 8.36
C ASN A 69 12.50 0.50 7.85
N LEU A 70 12.62 0.76 6.56
CA LEU A 70 13.86 1.16 5.88
C LEU A 70 13.71 2.53 5.22
N GLU A 71 12.73 3.34 5.65
CA GLU A 71 12.46 4.65 5.07
C GLU A 71 13.67 5.59 5.14
N ASN A 72 13.74 6.53 4.18
CA ASN A 72 14.73 7.61 4.16
C ASN A 72 16.19 7.11 4.24
N ASN A 73 16.49 6.03 3.53
CA ASN A 73 17.84 5.47 3.39
C ASN A 73 18.40 5.69 1.97
N LYS A 74 19.47 4.98 1.62
CA LYS A 74 20.19 5.07 0.34
C LYS A 74 20.15 3.74 -0.43
N LEU A 75 19.15 2.90 -0.19
CA LEU A 75 19.05 1.58 -0.78
C LEU A 75 18.90 1.68 -2.30
N LEU A 76 19.63 0.83 -3.02
CA LEU A 76 19.45 0.61 -4.46
C LEU A 76 18.50 -0.56 -4.76
N THR A 77 18.54 -1.57 -3.90
CA THR A 77 17.73 -2.79 -3.94
C THR A 77 17.72 -3.46 -2.56
N LEU A 78 16.99 -4.56 -2.40
CA LEU A 78 17.06 -5.45 -1.25
C LEU A 78 17.90 -6.71 -1.57
N PRO A 79 18.54 -7.33 -0.58
CA PRO A 79 19.18 -8.64 -0.76
C PRO A 79 18.12 -9.69 -1.11
N LYS A 80 18.45 -10.67 -1.97
CA LYS A 80 17.54 -11.78 -2.32
C LYS A 80 17.05 -12.55 -1.09
N GLU A 81 17.86 -12.56 -0.04
CA GLU A 81 17.60 -13.14 1.26
C GLU A 81 16.34 -12.57 1.94
N ILE A 82 15.83 -11.40 1.51
CA ILE A 82 14.56 -10.87 1.97
C ILE A 82 13.41 -11.87 1.76
N GLY A 83 13.42 -12.65 0.69
CA GLY A 83 12.37 -13.65 0.40
C GLY A 83 12.24 -14.75 1.46
N SER A 84 13.25 -14.92 2.31
CA SER A 84 13.22 -15.89 3.42
C SER A 84 12.35 -15.46 4.62
N LEU A 85 11.95 -14.18 4.69
CA LEU A 85 11.25 -13.60 5.84
C LEU A 85 9.75 -13.91 5.80
N GLN A 86 9.39 -15.17 6.00
CA GLN A 86 8.03 -15.66 5.83
C GLN A 86 7.01 -15.07 6.82
N ASN A 87 7.44 -14.44 7.91
CA ASN A 87 6.55 -13.74 8.86
C ASN A 87 6.39 -12.25 8.55
N LEU A 88 7.09 -11.71 7.55
CA LEU A 88 7.05 -10.29 7.24
C LEU A 88 5.66 -9.89 6.72
N ARG A 89 5.04 -8.92 7.40
CA ARG A 89 3.72 -8.37 7.10
C ARG A 89 3.79 -6.95 6.56
N GLU A 90 4.81 -6.20 6.95
CA GLU A 90 4.95 -4.78 6.62
C GLU A 90 6.39 -4.46 6.22
N LEU A 91 6.55 -3.89 5.03
CA LEU A 91 7.83 -3.45 4.47
C LEU A 91 7.71 -1.99 4.01
N ARG A 92 8.46 -1.09 4.67
CA ARG A 92 8.53 0.32 4.30
C ARG A 92 9.87 0.70 3.71
N LEU A 93 9.86 1.30 2.53
CA LEU A 93 11.03 1.67 1.73
C LEU A 93 10.94 3.10 1.17
N GLU A 94 9.96 3.89 1.59
CA GLU A 94 9.80 5.25 1.08
C GLU A 94 11.02 6.12 1.34
N GLY A 95 11.28 7.09 0.47
CA GLY A 95 12.44 7.99 0.63
C GLY A 95 13.79 7.35 0.32
N ASN A 96 13.83 6.12 -0.19
CA ASN A 96 15.03 5.57 -0.85
C ASN A 96 15.10 6.05 -2.31
N LEU A 97 15.54 7.30 -2.52
CA LEU A 97 15.48 7.98 -3.82
C LEU A 97 16.23 7.30 -4.97
N ARG A 98 17.07 6.29 -4.69
CA ARG A 98 17.82 5.52 -5.70
C ARG A 98 17.38 4.07 -5.81
N PHE A 99 16.30 3.69 -5.12
CA PHE A 99 15.76 2.34 -5.17
C PHE A 99 15.19 2.08 -6.55
N LYS A 100 15.73 1.09 -7.26
CA LYS A 100 15.32 0.80 -8.64
C LYS A 100 14.36 -0.36 -8.74
N THR A 101 14.64 -1.44 -8.03
CA THR A 101 13.97 -2.71 -8.24
C THR A 101 14.12 -3.63 -7.02
N PHE A 102 13.21 -4.58 -6.87
CA PHE A 102 13.31 -5.64 -5.88
C PHE A 102 14.17 -6.81 -6.43
N PRO A 103 14.65 -7.71 -5.56
CA PRO A 103 15.03 -9.04 -6.00
C PRO A 103 13.77 -9.84 -6.39
N ARG A 104 13.87 -10.80 -7.33
CA ARG A 104 12.74 -11.68 -7.72
C ARG A 104 12.15 -12.44 -6.53
N GLU A 105 12.97 -12.70 -5.52
CA GLU A 105 12.63 -13.36 -4.28
C GLU A 105 11.63 -12.58 -3.42
N ILE A 106 11.38 -11.28 -3.69
CA ILE A 106 10.33 -10.52 -2.99
C ILE A 106 8.96 -11.22 -3.11
N GLY A 107 8.67 -11.83 -4.26
CA GLY A 107 7.44 -12.60 -4.49
C GLY A 107 7.29 -13.85 -3.61
N GLN A 108 8.30 -14.22 -2.82
CA GLN A 108 8.23 -15.31 -1.84
C GLN A 108 7.61 -14.88 -0.51
N LEU A 109 7.39 -13.59 -0.28
CA LEU A 109 6.83 -13.04 0.95
C LEU A 109 5.31 -13.21 1.01
N LYS A 110 4.86 -14.45 1.21
CA LYS A 110 3.44 -14.82 1.17
C LYS A 110 2.57 -14.13 2.23
N ASN A 111 3.17 -13.65 3.33
CA ASN A 111 2.43 -12.98 4.41
C ASN A 111 2.53 -11.44 4.35
N LEU A 112 3.15 -10.88 3.31
CA LEU A 112 3.29 -9.42 3.18
C LEU A 112 1.93 -8.81 2.85
N LYS A 113 1.46 -7.94 3.75
CA LYS A 113 0.16 -7.26 3.66
C LYS A 113 0.31 -5.81 3.25
N GLU A 114 1.39 -5.18 3.69
CA GLU A 114 1.60 -3.75 3.46
C GLU A 114 2.98 -3.52 2.85
N LEU A 115 2.99 -2.88 1.68
CA LEU A 115 4.21 -2.48 0.98
C LEU A 115 4.15 -0.98 0.69
N TYR A 116 5.14 -0.25 1.22
CA TYR A 116 5.32 1.17 0.98
C TYR A 116 6.65 1.35 0.27
N VAL A 117 6.64 1.82 -0.97
CA VAL A 117 7.88 1.97 -1.76
C VAL A 117 7.84 3.22 -2.61
N SER A 118 9.01 3.85 -2.74
CA SER A 118 9.23 4.89 -3.74
C SER A 118 10.16 4.35 -4.83
N SER A 119 9.77 4.50 -6.09
CA SER A 119 10.63 4.19 -7.24
C SER A 119 10.42 5.21 -8.34
N GLU A 120 11.49 5.57 -9.05
CA GLU A 120 11.42 6.37 -10.29
C GLU A 120 11.19 5.49 -11.54
N GLU A 121 11.46 4.19 -11.44
CA GLU A 121 11.34 3.17 -12.50
C GLU A 121 10.41 2.07 -11.98
N VAL A 122 9.13 2.06 -12.39
CA VAL A 122 8.13 1.14 -11.79
C VAL A 122 8.02 -0.17 -12.58
N GLY A 123 8.25 -0.17 -13.89
CA GLY A 123 8.13 -1.35 -14.76
C GLY A 123 8.72 -2.66 -14.19
N ASP A 124 10.03 -2.70 -13.95
CA ASP A 124 10.72 -3.91 -13.45
C ASP A 124 10.26 -4.31 -12.04
N MET A 125 9.89 -3.33 -11.22
CA MET A 125 9.42 -3.53 -9.84
C MET A 125 8.10 -4.30 -9.81
N ILE A 126 7.21 -4.01 -10.77
CA ILE A 126 5.88 -4.62 -10.88
C ILE A 126 5.96 -6.12 -11.17
N GLU A 127 6.81 -6.54 -12.10
CA GLU A 127 6.99 -7.98 -12.42
C GLU A 127 7.35 -8.78 -11.16
N GLN A 128 8.18 -8.21 -10.29
CA GLN A 128 8.72 -8.88 -9.12
C GLN A 128 7.73 -8.94 -7.95
N ILE A 129 6.88 -7.93 -7.77
CA ILE A 129 5.86 -7.92 -6.72
C ILE A 129 4.54 -8.59 -7.15
N SER A 130 4.38 -8.90 -8.45
CA SER A 130 3.22 -9.62 -8.98
C SER A 130 2.85 -10.94 -8.28
N PRO A 131 3.79 -11.71 -7.69
CA PRO A 131 3.44 -12.94 -6.98
C PRO A 131 2.86 -12.73 -5.56
N LEU A 132 2.82 -11.49 -5.04
CA LEU A 132 2.35 -11.18 -3.68
C LEU A 132 0.81 -11.23 -3.60
N GLN A 133 0.23 -12.42 -3.45
CA GLN A 133 -1.23 -12.62 -3.50
C GLN A 133 -2.02 -12.12 -2.28
N ASP A 134 -1.36 -11.83 -1.16
CA ASP A 134 -2.02 -11.39 0.08
C ASP A 134 -1.78 -9.90 0.41
N LEU A 135 -1.32 -9.12 -0.57
CA LEU A 135 -1.03 -7.70 -0.38
C LEU A 135 -2.33 -6.88 -0.24
N GLU A 136 -2.60 -6.39 0.97
CA GLU A 136 -3.81 -5.63 1.34
C GLU A 136 -3.67 -4.13 1.06
N SER A 137 -2.46 -3.60 1.18
CA SER A 137 -2.15 -2.18 1.02
C SER A 137 -0.86 -2.00 0.21
N LEU A 138 -0.95 -1.22 -0.86
CA LEU A 138 0.20 -0.84 -1.67
C LEU A 138 0.25 0.68 -1.80
N ARG A 139 1.28 1.28 -1.19
CA ARG A 139 1.61 2.69 -1.40
C ARG A 139 2.80 2.77 -2.36
N LEU A 140 2.55 3.35 -3.53
CA LEU A 140 3.56 3.57 -4.56
C LEU A 140 3.77 5.06 -4.73
N ARG A 141 4.81 5.59 -4.08
CA ARG A 141 5.22 6.98 -4.28
C ARG A 141 6.14 7.06 -5.48
N ASN A 142 5.65 7.53 -6.61
CA ASN A 142 6.49 7.74 -7.79
C ASN A 142 6.33 9.17 -8.31
N THR A 143 7.43 9.76 -8.73
CA THR A 143 7.47 11.08 -9.36
C THR A 143 7.37 11.07 -10.89
N ARG A 144 7.35 9.90 -11.56
CA ARG A 144 7.48 9.74 -13.04
C ARG A 144 6.81 8.49 -13.68
N ILE A 145 5.73 7.90 -13.12
CA ILE A 145 5.07 6.75 -13.79
C ILE A 145 4.60 7.18 -15.19
N ASN A 146 5.05 6.48 -16.24
CA ASN A 146 4.49 6.63 -17.57
C ASN A 146 3.15 5.84 -17.69
N PRO A 147 2.25 6.23 -18.60
CA PRO A 147 0.91 5.61 -18.70
C PRO A 147 0.92 4.09 -18.92
N PHE A 148 1.97 3.54 -19.54
CA PHE A 148 2.08 2.11 -19.85
C PHE A 148 2.44 1.29 -18.61
N GLU A 149 3.40 1.77 -17.81
CA GLU A 149 3.78 1.15 -16.52
C GLU A 149 2.64 1.17 -15.50
N PHE A 150 1.76 2.18 -15.58
CA PHE A 150 0.59 2.24 -14.70
C PHE A 150 -0.41 1.11 -14.99
N ALA A 151 -0.60 0.72 -16.26
CA ALA A 151 -1.49 -0.38 -16.64
C ALA A 151 -1.05 -1.71 -16.04
N GLU A 152 0.24 -2.02 -16.14
CA GLU A 152 0.87 -3.22 -15.58
C GLU A 152 0.86 -3.21 -14.04
N THR A 153 1.07 -2.04 -13.43
CA THR A 153 0.96 -1.85 -11.97
C THR A 153 -0.42 -2.26 -11.47
N ILE A 154 -1.47 -1.77 -12.14
CA ILE A 154 -2.85 -2.11 -11.81
C ILE A 154 -3.08 -3.61 -11.99
N LEU A 155 -2.56 -4.24 -13.07
CA LEU A 155 -2.67 -5.69 -13.30
C LEU A 155 -2.14 -6.51 -12.13
N CYS A 156 -1.04 -6.10 -11.50
CA CYS A 156 -0.39 -6.86 -10.42
C CYS A 156 -1.11 -6.78 -9.06
N ILE A 157 -1.95 -5.77 -8.86
CA ILE A 157 -2.75 -5.61 -7.63
C ILE A 157 -4.23 -5.95 -7.84
N LEU A 158 -4.59 -6.45 -9.03
CA LEU A 158 -5.92 -6.93 -9.36
C LEU A 158 -6.40 -7.98 -8.36
N GLY A 159 -7.37 -7.60 -7.54
CA GLY A 159 -8.11 -8.52 -6.68
C GLY A 159 -7.54 -8.73 -5.29
N ILE A 160 -6.57 -7.94 -4.84
CA ILE A 160 -5.95 -8.14 -3.52
C ILE A 160 -5.90 -6.85 -2.68
N CYS A 161 -5.55 -5.72 -3.29
CA CYS A 161 -5.41 -4.48 -2.55
C CYS A 161 -6.76 -3.86 -2.20
N THR A 162 -6.88 -3.45 -0.93
CA THR A 162 -8.00 -2.67 -0.40
C THR A 162 -7.70 -1.19 -0.38
N HIS A 163 -6.42 -0.81 -0.41
CA HIS A 163 -5.98 0.57 -0.45
C HIS A 163 -4.84 0.76 -1.44
N ILE A 164 -4.96 1.79 -2.28
CA ILE A 164 -3.93 2.24 -3.22
C ILE A 164 -3.77 3.74 -3.03
N GLU A 165 -2.53 4.18 -2.89
CA GLU A 165 -2.15 5.59 -2.89
C GLU A 165 -1.03 5.82 -3.91
N ILE A 166 -1.27 6.74 -4.84
CA ILE A 166 -0.36 7.09 -5.94
C ILE A 166 -0.22 8.62 -5.97
N PRO A 167 0.75 9.18 -5.23
CA PRO A 167 1.04 10.60 -5.31
C PRO A 167 1.89 10.93 -6.54
N TYR A 168 1.68 12.13 -7.10
CA TYR A 168 2.43 12.73 -8.21
C TYR A 168 2.42 11.96 -9.55
N LEU A 169 1.27 11.41 -9.95
CA LEU A 169 1.11 10.81 -11.27
C LEU A 169 1.37 11.83 -12.40
N SER A 170 2.35 11.54 -13.26
CA SER A 170 2.70 12.32 -14.47
C SER A 170 2.05 11.80 -15.76
N SER A 171 1.31 10.68 -15.68
CA SER A 171 0.61 10.08 -16.82
C SER A 171 -0.59 10.92 -17.27
N GLU A 172 -0.78 11.03 -18.59
CA GLU A 172 -1.99 11.67 -19.16
C GLU A 172 -3.27 10.86 -18.94
N LYS A 173 -3.19 9.54 -18.67
CA LYS A 173 -4.34 8.63 -18.59
C LYS A 173 -4.22 7.57 -17.49
N ILE A 174 -5.35 7.26 -16.85
CA ILE A 174 -5.54 6.05 -16.02
C ILE A 174 -5.95 4.90 -16.95
N PRO A 175 -5.32 3.71 -16.84
CA PRO A 175 -5.59 2.57 -17.68
C PRO A 175 -6.95 1.96 -17.35
N ASN A 176 -7.62 1.45 -18.37
CA ASN A 176 -8.92 0.80 -18.23
C ASN A 176 -8.86 -0.46 -17.33
N THR A 177 -7.67 -1.04 -17.13
CA THR A 177 -7.45 -2.16 -16.21
C THR A 177 -7.83 -1.83 -14.77
N ILE A 178 -7.95 -0.54 -14.39
CA ILE A 178 -8.35 -0.11 -13.04
C ILE A 178 -9.66 -0.76 -12.58
N GLY A 179 -10.58 -0.99 -13.51
CA GLY A 179 -11.87 -1.64 -13.22
C GLY A 179 -11.78 -3.07 -12.73
N GLY A 180 -10.62 -3.73 -12.86
CA GLY A 180 -10.43 -5.09 -12.36
C GLY A 180 -10.16 -5.15 -10.84
N LEU A 181 -9.90 -4.02 -10.16
CA LEU A 181 -9.58 -3.99 -8.72
C LEU A 181 -10.84 -4.15 -7.86
N LYS A 182 -11.47 -5.31 -7.95
CA LYS A 182 -12.79 -5.58 -7.35
C LYS A 182 -12.83 -5.45 -5.83
N ASN A 183 -11.69 -5.61 -5.16
CA ASN A 183 -11.57 -5.55 -3.69
C ASN A 183 -11.12 -4.18 -3.16
N LEU A 184 -10.84 -3.22 -4.05
CA LEU A 184 -10.35 -1.90 -3.65
C LEU A 184 -11.43 -1.12 -2.90
N ARG A 185 -11.08 -0.62 -1.71
CA ARG A 185 -11.97 0.15 -0.82
C ARG A 185 -11.59 1.63 -0.77
N THR A 186 -10.32 1.94 -0.90
CA THR A 186 -9.80 3.30 -0.89
C THR A 186 -8.84 3.51 -2.06
N LEU A 187 -9.17 4.45 -2.93
CA LEU A 187 -8.33 4.91 -4.03
C LEU A 187 -7.92 6.35 -3.77
N ASP A 188 -6.62 6.59 -3.62
CA ASP A 188 -6.05 7.94 -3.51
C ASP A 188 -5.06 8.17 -4.67
N ILE A 189 -5.33 9.20 -5.47
CA ILE A 189 -4.50 9.62 -6.59
C ILE A 189 -4.25 11.11 -6.46
N GLU A 190 -2.98 11.49 -6.45
CA GLU A 190 -2.54 12.87 -6.58
C GLU A 190 -1.62 12.94 -7.81
N GLY A 191 -1.68 14.00 -8.61
CA GLY A 191 -0.93 14.05 -9.87
C GLY A 191 -0.89 15.46 -10.46
N TYR A 192 -0.28 15.63 -11.63
CA TYR A 192 -0.12 16.97 -12.24
C TYR A 192 -0.70 17.12 -13.65
N SER A 193 -1.14 16.06 -14.33
CA SER A 193 -1.41 16.13 -15.78
C SER A 193 -2.58 15.27 -16.30
N PHE A 194 -3.35 14.63 -15.43
CA PHE A 194 -4.41 13.69 -15.82
C PHE A 194 -5.80 14.34 -15.97
N GLN A 195 -6.39 14.24 -17.16
CA GLN A 195 -7.62 14.99 -17.49
C GLN A 195 -8.94 14.19 -17.41
N THR A 196 -8.95 12.85 -17.49
CA THR A 196 -10.20 12.06 -17.64
C THR A 196 -10.16 10.64 -17.05
N LEU A 197 -11.11 10.29 -16.18
CA LEU A 197 -11.32 8.92 -15.70
C LEU A 197 -11.85 7.97 -16.79
N PRO A 198 -11.32 6.73 -16.91
CA PRO A 198 -11.91 5.71 -17.78
C PRO A 198 -13.26 5.25 -17.23
N LYS A 199 -14.21 4.89 -18.10
CA LYS A 199 -15.53 4.35 -17.69
C LYS A 199 -15.41 3.06 -16.87
N GLU A 200 -14.32 2.32 -17.06
CA GLU A 200 -13.99 1.10 -16.34
C GLU A 200 -13.75 1.33 -14.85
N ILE A 201 -13.58 2.58 -14.38
CA ILE A 201 -13.57 2.92 -12.95
C ILE A 201 -14.81 2.35 -12.23
N SER A 202 -15.93 2.19 -12.93
CA SER A 202 -17.15 1.57 -12.42
C SER A 202 -17.04 0.10 -12.02
N GLY A 203 -15.91 -0.56 -12.33
CA GLY A 203 -15.59 -1.92 -11.92
C GLY A 203 -15.13 -2.03 -10.45
N LEU A 204 -14.82 -0.92 -9.78
CA LEU A 204 -14.38 -0.87 -8.38
C LEU A 204 -15.55 -1.08 -7.40
N LYS A 205 -16.15 -2.28 -7.39
CA LYS A 205 -17.43 -2.56 -6.69
C LYS A 205 -17.38 -2.42 -5.17
N GLU A 206 -16.21 -2.55 -4.56
CA GLU A 206 -16.02 -2.39 -3.11
C GLU A 206 -15.55 -1.00 -2.68
N LEU A 207 -15.43 -0.04 -3.62
CA LEU A 207 -14.87 1.26 -3.34
C LEU A 207 -15.77 2.09 -2.43
N LYS A 208 -15.20 2.56 -1.32
CA LYS A 208 -15.85 3.41 -0.31
C LYS A 208 -15.31 4.83 -0.31
N LYS A 209 -14.02 5.01 -0.58
CA LYS A 209 -13.34 6.30 -0.57
C LYS A 209 -12.58 6.50 -1.86
N MET A 210 -12.83 7.62 -2.53
CA MET A 210 -12.12 8.03 -3.73
C MET A 210 -11.60 9.45 -3.53
N ARG A 211 -10.27 9.59 -3.50
CA ARG A 211 -9.59 10.88 -3.50
C ARG A 211 -8.78 10.99 -4.79
N ILE A 212 -9.08 12.00 -5.60
CA ILE A 212 -8.35 12.30 -6.83
C ILE A 212 -8.11 13.80 -6.84
N THR A 213 -6.93 14.25 -6.45
CA THR A 213 -6.63 15.68 -6.24
C THR A 213 -5.44 16.14 -7.07
N GLN A 214 -5.38 17.43 -7.38
CA GLN A 214 -4.31 18.07 -8.18
C GLN A 214 -4.16 17.60 -9.63
N THR A 215 -5.00 16.68 -10.12
CA THR A 215 -4.77 16.01 -11.41
C THR A 215 -5.05 16.82 -12.67
N ASN A 216 -5.72 17.97 -12.60
CA ASN A 216 -6.33 18.67 -13.76
C ASN A 216 -7.51 17.90 -14.41
N LEU A 217 -8.22 17.09 -13.63
CA LEU A 217 -9.41 16.36 -14.08
C LEU A 217 -10.51 17.33 -14.56
N VAL A 218 -10.99 17.17 -15.80
CA VAL A 218 -11.96 18.10 -16.44
C VAL A 218 -13.40 17.59 -16.37
N SER A 219 -13.58 16.26 -16.34
CA SER A 219 -14.90 15.64 -16.23
C SER A 219 -14.84 14.25 -15.61
N LEU A 220 -15.99 13.76 -15.12
CA LEU A 220 -16.19 12.39 -14.66
C LEU A 220 -17.02 11.59 -15.67
N PRO A 221 -16.74 10.28 -15.86
CA PRO A 221 -17.60 9.40 -16.64
C PRO A 221 -18.96 9.20 -15.94
N SER A 222 -20.02 9.03 -16.73
CA SER A 222 -21.38 8.79 -16.21
C SER A 222 -21.49 7.52 -15.36
N GLU A 223 -20.61 6.56 -15.62
CA GLU A 223 -20.51 5.26 -14.97
C GLU A 223 -20.05 5.35 -13.51
N ILE A 224 -19.61 6.52 -13.04
CA ILE A 224 -19.30 6.76 -11.62
C ILE A 224 -20.47 6.37 -10.69
N SER A 225 -21.71 6.54 -11.18
CA SER A 225 -22.95 6.13 -10.51
C SER A 225 -23.04 4.64 -10.15
N ARG A 226 -22.24 3.78 -10.79
CA ARG A 226 -22.21 2.33 -10.54
C ARG A 226 -21.33 1.95 -9.34
N LEU A 227 -20.68 2.92 -8.69
CA LEU A 227 -19.91 2.74 -7.46
C LEU A 227 -20.84 2.80 -6.25
N GLU A 228 -21.68 1.79 -6.11
CA GLU A 228 -22.80 1.80 -5.16
C GLU A 228 -22.38 1.88 -3.69
N LYS A 229 -21.14 1.50 -3.35
CA LYS A 229 -20.58 1.53 -1.99
C LYS A 229 -19.83 2.82 -1.66
N LEU A 230 -19.75 3.77 -2.59
CA LEU A 230 -18.95 4.98 -2.43
C LEU A 230 -19.58 5.90 -1.37
N GLU A 231 -18.79 6.25 -0.35
CA GLU A 231 -19.20 7.04 0.81
C GLU A 231 -18.53 8.41 0.81
N GLU A 232 -17.27 8.50 0.36
CA GLU A 232 -16.48 9.72 0.37
C GLU A 232 -15.83 9.94 -1.00
N ILE A 233 -16.05 11.13 -1.58
CA ILE A 233 -15.41 11.60 -2.80
C ILE A 233 -14.71 12.91 -2.48
N ASP A 234 -13.41 12.97 -2.76
CA ASP A 234 -12.63 14.19 -2.77
C ASP A 234 -12.03 14.39 -4.17
N LEU A 235 -12.54 15.38 -4.88
CA LEU A 235 -12.07 15.80 -6.20
C LEU A 235 -11.56 17.25 -6.16
N SER A 236 -11.12 17.70 -4.98
CA SER A 236 -10.61 19.05 -4.81
C SER A 236 -9.35 19.30 -5.64
N PHE A 237 -9.08 20.58 -5.94
CA PHE A 237 -7.92 21.00 -6.73
C PHE A 237 -7.84 20.35 -8.11
N ASN A 238 -8.94 20.38 -8.87
CA ASN A 238 -8.99 19.88 -10.24
C ASN A 238 -9.49 20.97 -11.20
N ALA A 239 -9.81 20.58 -12.44
CA ALA A 239 -10.30 21.47 -13.48
C ALA A 239 -11.74 21.14 -13.88
N LEU A 240 -12.56 20.53 -12.99
CA LEU A 240 -13.90 20.08 -13.32
C LEU A 240 -14.77 21.25 -13.75
N GLU A 241 -15.32 21.18 -14.96
CA GLU A 241 -16.23 22.20 -15.51
C GLU A 241 -17.70 21.82 -15.29
N THR A 242 -17.98 20.53 -15.27
CA THR A 242 -19.32 19.97 -15.05
C THR A 242 -19.25 18.66 -14.29
N LEU A 243 -20.37 18.26 -13.70
CA LEU A 243 -20.57 16.91 -13.17
C LEU A 243 -21.56 16.15 -14.04
N PRO A 244 -21.37 14.82 -14.22
CA PRO A 244 -22.39 14.00 -14.84
C PRO A 244 -23.64 13.99 -13.95
N LYS A 245 -24.85 14.08 -14.55
CA LYS A 245 -26.11 14.05 -13.79
C LYS A 245 -26.23 12.82 -12.88
N SER A 246 -25.63 11.71 -13.31
CA SER A 246 -25.63 10.44 -12.60
C SER A 246 -24.85 10.47 -11.26
N ILE A 247 -24.08 11.52 -10.97
CA ILE A 247 -23.46 11.69 -9.65
C ILE A 247 -24.51 11.75 -8.53
N GLY A 248 -25.72 12.25 -8.83
CA GLY A 248 -26.86 12.27 -7.91
C GLY A 248 -27.45 10.90 -7.59
N ASP A 249 -27.07 9.86 -8.33
CA ASP A 249 -27.52 8.48 -8.11
C ASP A 249 -26.72 7.74 -7.03
N LEU A 250 -25.62 8.33 -6.53
CA LEU A 250 -24.77 7.76 -5.48
C LEU A 250 -25.46 7.82 -4.10
N LYS A 251 -26.26 6.79 -3.80
CA LYS A 251 -27.14 6.75 -2.62
C LYS A 251 -26.40 6.71 -1.27
N ASN A 252 -25.16 6.24 -1.24
CA ASN A 252 -24.36 6.07 -0.02
C ASN A 252 -23.35 7.20 0.18
N LEU A 253 -23.31 8.19 -0.71
CA LEU A 253 -22.36 9.30 -0.64
C LEU A 253 -22.71 10.19 0.58
N LYS A 254 -21.71 10.42 1.43
CA LYS A 254 -21.79 11.22 2.65
C LYS A 254 -20.94 12.49 2.55
N THR A 255 -19.89 12.44 1.74
CA THR A 255 -18.97 13.56 1.61
C THR A 255 -18.56 13.70 0.14
N LEU A 256 -18.69 14.91 -0.37
CA LEU A 256 -18.30 15.30 -1.72
C LEU A 256 -17.55 16.62 -1.66
N ASP A 257 -16.23 16.57 -1.73
CA ASP A 257 -15.39 17.76 -1.87
C ASP A 257 -15.12 18.05 -3.34
N LEU A 258 -15.55 19.24 -3.78
CA LEU A 258 -15.37 19.77 -5.13
C LEU A 258 -14.66 21.13 -5.10
N SER A 259 -14.09 21.51 -3.96
CA SER A 259 -13.40 22.79 -3.80
C SER A 259 -12.27 22.95 -4.82
N PHE A 260 -11.94 24.20 -5.18
CA PHE A 260 -10.88 24.50 -6.12
C PHE A 260 -11.03 23.79 -7.49
N ASN A 261 -12.24 23.84 -8.06
CA ASN A 261 -12.57 23.41 -9.42
C ASN A 261 -13.06 24.58 -10.29
N LYS A 262 -13.47 24.30 -11.54
CA LYS A 262 -14.00 25.28 -12.50
C LYS A 262 -15.52 25.20 -12.66
N LEU A 263 -16.22 24.66 -11.67
CA LEU A 263 -17.67 24.47 -11.71
C LEU A 263 -18.39 25.84 -11.72
N THR A 264 -19.09 26.14 -12.81
CA THR A 264 -19.90 27.37 -12.93
C THR A 264 -21.33 27.18 -12.46
N ARG A 265 -21.80 25.92 -12.43
CA ARG A 265 -23.10 25.51 -11.92
C ARG A 265 -23.03 24.06 -11.47
N LEU A 266 -23.80 23.71 -10.45
CA LEU A 266 -24.12 22.32 -10.18
C LEU A 266 -25.25 21.92 -11.15
N SER A 267 -24.93 21.04 -12.10
CA SER A 267 -25.85 20.52 -13.12
C SER A 267 -26.88 19.53 -12.57
N VAL A 268 -26.88 19.31 -11.25
CA VAL A 268 -27.63 18.24 -10.57
C VAL A 268 -28.00 18.70 -9.15
N GLU A 269 -29.21 18.34 -8.72
CA GLU A 269 -29.59 18.41 -7.31
C GLU A 269 -28.89 17.27 -6.57
N LEU A 270 -27.83 17.60 -5.82
CA LEU A 270 -27.26 16.66 -4.87
C LEU A 270 -28.27 16.51 -3.73
N ARG A 271 -28.54 15.27 -3.33
CA ARG A 271 -29.28 15.05 -2.08
C ARG A 271 -28.50 15.71 -0.94
N PRO A 272 -29.16 16.27 0.09
CA PRO A 272 -28.46 16.78 1.25
C PRO A 272 -27.55 15.68 1.81
N LEU A 273 -26.24 15.97 1.83
CA LEU A 273 -25.20 15.11 2.38
C LEU A 273 -25.20 15.19 3.91
#